data_AF-A0A166EHH8-F1
#
_entry.id   AF-A0A166EHH8-F1
#
_cell.length_a   1.000
_cell.length_b   1.000
_cell.length_c   1.000
_cell.angle_alpha   90.00
_cell.angle_beta   90.00
_cell.angle_gamma   90.00
#
_symmetry.space_group_name_H-M   'P 1'
#
loop_
_entity.id
_entity.type
_entity.pdbx_description
1 polymer ?
#
loop_
_entity_poly.entity_id
_entity_poly.type
_entity_poly.pdbx_seq_one_letter_code
_entity_poly.pdbx_strand_id
1 'polypeptide(L)'
;EVYARQLLPSQRGYPLFIPEPSITMPPKYVERGVDVGDVGIIRNGSFFFVFSACAAADDPVNHLGVPGGFEPFPLNERLFSKRPNMYGKGSELTAAGVNVGSINSESSCSEAAVLNMPDGASSVDYRGLGKLCSYAMRNGESWYKFVNGELGLGAPNGSMCLVTGCDKSTTWRIASVPHGSSSNTIALSFTA
;
A
#
# COMPACT_ATOMS: atom_id res chain seq x y z
N GLU A 1 12.64 -6.47 -0.41
CA GLU A 1 11.71 -7.59 -0.62
C GLU A 1 11.48 -7.78 -2.12
N VAL A 2 11.49 -9.03 -2.62
CA VAL A 2 11.46 -9.34 -4.06
C VAL A 2 10.16 -8.84 -4.70
N TYR A 3 9.02 -9.12 -4.09
CA TYR A 3 7.71 -8.71 -4.57
C TYR A 3 7.66 -7.22 -4.90
N ALA A 4 8.03 -6.37 -3.93
CA ALA A 4 7.98 -4.94 -4.13
C ALA A 4 8.97 -4.45 -5.18
N ARG A 5 10.20 -4.97 -5.16
CA ARG A 5 11.22 -4.60 -6.16
C ARG A 5 10.77 -4.91 -7.60
N GLN A 6 10.03 -5.99 -7.80
CA GLN A 6 9.59 -6.42 -9.12
C GLN A 6 8.34 -5.67 -9.64
N LEU A 7 7.46 -5.18 -8.75
CA LEU A 7 6.25 -4.44 -9.13
C LEU A 7 6.38 -2.91 -9.04
N LEU A 8 7.38 -2.37 -8.33
CA LEU A 8 7.67 -0.93 -8.30
C LEU A 8 7.83 -0.30 -9.71
N PRO A 9 8.45 -0.96 -10.70
CA PRO A 9 8.53 -0.42 -12.07
C PRO A 9 7.18 -0.17 -12.75
N SER A 10 6.09 -0.78 -12.27
CA SER A 10 4.73 -0.53 -12.78
C SER A 10 4.20 0.87 -12.41
N GLN A 11 4.88 1.61 -11.52
CA GLN A 11 4.53 2.98 -11.11
C GLN A 11 3.10 3.12 -10.55
N ARG A 12 2.64 2.11 -9.79
CA ARG A 12 1.31 2.06 -9.15
C ARG A 12 1.34 2.34 -7.64
N GLY A 13 2.38 3.03 -7.16
CA GLY A 13 2.64 3.19 -5.73
C GLY A 13 3.47 2.03 -5.16
N TYR A 14 3.47 1.88 -3.83
CA TYR A 14 4.23 0.84 -3.14
C TYR A 14 3.40 -0.45 -3.02
N PRO A 15 3.79 -1.56 -3.66
CA PRO A 15 3.08 -2.83 -3.57
C PRO A 15 3.28 -3.49 -2.19
N LEU A 16 2.17 -3.92 -1.57
CA LEU A 16 2.18 -4.64 -0.29
C LEU A 16 2.10 -6.14 -0.51
N PHE A 17 3.03 -6.90 0.08
CA PHE A 17 2.96 -8.37 0.08
C PHE A 17 1.91 -8.87 1.09
N ILE A 18 1.69 -8.10 2.16
CA ILE A 18 0.66 -8.34 3.18
C ILE A 18 -0.26 -7.10 3.18
N PRO A 19 -1.27 -7.05 2.29
CA PRO A 19 -2.15 -5.89 2.17
C PRO A 19 -3.24 -5.83 3.25
N GLU A 20 -3.51 -6.93 3.95
CA GLU A 20 -4.57 -7.02 4.95
C GLU A 20 -4.23 -6.21 6.21
N PRO A 21 -5.17 -5.39 6.71
CA PRO A 21 -4.99 -4.72 7.99
C PRO A 21 -5.02 -5.75 9.14
N SER A 22 -4.31 -5.46 10.23
CA SER A 22 -4.42 -6.26 11.46
C SER A 22 -5.84 -6.18 12.02
N ILE A 23 -6.37 -7.30 12.51
CA ILE A 23 -7.68 -7.37 13.19
C ILE A 23 -7.73 -6.56 14.50
N THR A 24 -6.58 -6.16 15.02
CA THR A 24 -6.46 -5.31 16.22
C THR A 24 -6.68 -3.83 15.92
N MET A 25 -6.80 -3.44 14.64
CA MET A 25 -7.06 -2.06 14.25
C MET A 25 -8.51 -1.67 14.51
N PRO A 26 -8.83 -0.36 14.59
CA PRO A 26 -10.21 0.10 14.75
C PRO A 26 -11.11 -0.45 13.65
N PRO A 27 -12.36 -0.84 13.94
CA PRO A 27 -13.28 -1.41 12.95
C PRO A 27 -13.41 -0.56 11.68
N LYS A 28 -13.49 0.77 11.84
CA LYS A 28 -13.53 1.73 10.73
C LYS A 28 -12.31 1.65 9.81
N TYR A 29 -11.12 1.34 10.36
CA TYR A 29 -9.91 1.13 9.56
C TYR A 29 -9.91 -0.24 8.90
N VAL A 30 -10.28 -1.30 9.63
CA VAL A 30 -10.35 -2.67 9.10
C VAL A 30 -11.29 -2.75 7.90
N GLU A 31 -12.46 -2.10 7.98
CA GLU A 31 -13.46 -2.07 6.91
C GLU A 31 -12.97 -1.31 5.67
N ARG A 32 -12.36 -0.13 5.84
CA ARG A 32 -11.96 0.73 4.72
C ARG A 32 -10.59 0.38 4.13
N GLY A 33 -9.72 -0.27 4.91
CA GLY A 33 -8.30 -0.51 4.62
C GLY A 33 -7.47 0.78 4.56
N VAL A 34 -6.25 0.68 4.02
CA VAL A 34 -5.37 1.83 3.74
C VAL A 34 -6.07 2.83 2.81
N ASP A 35 -6.07 4.11 3.12
CA ASP A 35 -6.70 5.14 2.25
C ASP A 35 -5.92 6.45 2.26
N VAL A 36 -6.28 7.36 1.35
CA VAL A 36 -5.70 8.70 1.24
C VAL A 36 -5.73 9.43 2.58
N GLY A 37 -4.59 9.99 2.96
CA GLY A 37 -4.42 10.71 4.23
C GLY A 37 -3.89 9.84 5.35
N ASP A 38 -3.80 8.51 5.18
CA ASP A 38 -3.20 7.65 6.19
C ASP A 38 -1.69 7.86 6.26
N VAL A 39 -1.18 7.99 7.48
CA VAL A 39 0.24 8.05 7.81
C VAL A 39 0.63 6.73 8.46
N GLY A 40 1.68 6.11 7.93
CA GLY A 40 2.10 4.81 8.39
C GLY A 40 3.56 4.50 8.06
N ILE A 41 3.95 3.27 8.38
CA ILE A 41 5.29 2.75 8.20
C ILE A 41 5.21 1.52 7.30
N ILE A 42 5.99 1.50 6.23
CA ILE A 42 6.17 0.28 5.44
C ILE A 42 7.20 -0.61 6.11
N ARG A 43 6.78 -1.82 6.50
CA ARG A 43 7.65 -2.81 7.15
C ARG A 43 7.22 -4.23 6.80
N ASN A 44 8.18 -5.06 6.41
CA ASN A 44 7.98 -6.49 6.14
C ASN A 44 6.81 -6.76 5.17
N GLY A 45 6.73 -5.99 4.08
CA GLY A 45 5.68 -6.15 3.07
C GLY A 45 4.30 -5.65 3.47
N SER A 46 4.14 -5.07 4.66
CA SER A 46 2.88 -4.53 5.19
C SER A 46 2.94 -3.02 5.41
N PHE A 47 1.77 -2.39 5.45
CA PHE A 47 1.60 -1.00 5.89
C PHE A 47 1.10 -0.99 7.34
N PHE A 48 1.95 -0.54 8.25
CA PHE A 48 1.59 -0.30 9.63
C PHE A 48 0.96 1.10 9.75
N PHE A 49 -0.36 1.16 9.88
CA PHE A 49 -1.07 2.42 10.10
C PHE A 49 -0.76 3.00 11.48
N VAL A 50 -0.50 4.31 11.53
CA VAL A 50 -0.27 5.03 12.78
C VAL A 50 -1.45 5.96 13.08
N PHE A 51 -1.79 6.86 12.15
CA PHE A 51 -2.92 7.78 12.27
C PHE A 51 -3.35 8.26 10.87
N SER A 52 -4.55 8.82 10.77
CA SER A 52 -5.02 9.53 9.59
C SER A 52 -4.78 11.03 9.76
N ALA A 53 -4.02 11.61 8.83
CA ALA A 53 -3.77 13.04 8.77
C ALA A 53 -5.03 13.87 8.43
N CYS A 54 -6.11 13.22 8.00
CA CYS A 54 -7.33 13.89 7.54
C CYS A 54 -8.52 13.69 8.49
N ALA A 55 -8.42 12.76 9.44
CA ALA A 55 -9.40 12.58 10.49
C ALA A 55 -9.12 13.53 11.67
N ALA A 56 -10.15 13.83 12.46
CA ALA A 56 -9.99 14.63 13.68
C ALA A 56 -9.09 13.90 14.70
N ALA A 57 -8.47 14.66 15.62
CA ALA A 57 -7.59 14.10 16.64
C ALA A 57 -8.31 13.08 17.54
N ASP A 58 -9.60 13.30 17.79
CA ASP A 58 -10.50 12.48 18.60
C ASP A 58 -11.30 11.44 17.79
N ASP A 59 -11.07 11.35 16.47
CA ASP A 59 -11.69 10.31 15.65
C ASP A 59 -11.20 8.93 16.11
N PRO A 60 -12.10 7.95 16.33
CA PRO A 60 -11.72 6.60 16.77
C PRO A 60 -10.70 5.88 15.87
N VAL A 61 -10.56 6.30 14.61
CA VAL A 61 -9.53 5.77 13.71
C VAL A 61 -8.11 6.11 14.20
N ASN A 62 -7.93 7.27 14.85
CA ASN A 62 -6.67 7.75 15.41
C ASN A 62 -6.45 7.19 16.83
N HIS A 63 -6.59 5.87 16.98
CA HIS A 63 -6.58 5.20 18.28
C HIS A 63 -5.22 5.19 18.99
N LEU A 64 -4.11 5.38 18.25
CA LEU A 64 -2.77 5.56 18.82
C LEU A 64 -2.51 7.02 19.24
N GLY A 65 -3.50 7.91 19.03
CA GLY A 65 -3.33 9.36 19.15
C GLY A 65 -2.77 10.00 17.88
N VAL A 66 -2.41 11.27 18.01
CA VAL A 66 -1.85 12.10 16.95
C VAL A 66 -0.70 12.95 17.53
N PRO A 67 0.22 13.45 16.69
CA PRO A 67 1.29 14.35 17.13
C PRO A 67 0.77 15.60 17.84
N GLY A 68 1.55 16.16 18.78
CA GLY A 68 1.20 17.41 19.44
C GLY A 68 0.98 18.58 18.46
N GLY A 69 -0.07 19.37 18.68
CA GLY A 69 -0.45 20.47 17.79
C GLY A 69 -1.06 20.03 16.46
N PHE A 70 -1.54 18.79 16.37
CA PHE A 70 -2.14 18.25 15.16
C PHE A 70 -3.37 19.03 14.69
N GLU A 71 -3.33 19.44 13.43
CA GLU A 71 -4.47 19.99 12.70
C GLU A 71 -4.77 19.07 11.50
N PRO A 72 -6.01 18.54 11.38
CA PRO A 72 -6.37 17.68 10.26
C PRO A 72 -6.24 18.40 8.92
N PHE A 73 -5.71 17.71 7.90
CA PHE A 73 -5.68 18.22 6.54
C PHE A 73 -7.08 18.14 5.91
N PRO A 74 -7.66 19.27 5.47
CA PRO A 74 -8.98 19.30 4.85
C PRO A 74 -8.89 18.81 3.41
N LEU A 75 -9.17 17.52 3.19
CA LEU A 75 -9.29 16.95 1.85
C LEU A 75 -10.40 17.65 1.07
N ASN A 76 -10.12 17.95 -0.20
CA ASN A 76 -11.14 18.45 -1.12
C ASN A 76 -11.69 17.28 -1.94
N GLU A 77 -12.93 16.86 -1.64
CA GLU A 77 -13.61 15.75 -2.35
C GLU A 77 -13.60 15.89 -3.88
N ARG A 78 -13.60 17.12 -4.40
CA ARG A 78 -13.58 17.39 -5.85
C ARG A 78 -12.24 17.06 -6.51
N LEU A 79 -11.18 16.87 -5.74
CA LEU A 79 -9.85 16.53 -6.23
C LEU A 79 -9.57 15.03 -6.22
N PHE A 80 -10.53 14.19 -5.82
CA PHE A 80 -10.40 12.75 -5.93
C PHE A 80 -10.66 12.26 -7.36
N SER A 81 -9.79 11.37 -7.81
CA SER A 81 -9.96 10.58 -9.03
C SER A 81 -10.27 9.15 -8.61
N LYS A 82 -11.53 8.74 -8.70
CA LYS A 82 -11.99 7.40 -8.33
C LYS A 82 -12.29 6.60 -9.59
N ARG A 83 -11.71 5.41 -9.71
CA ARG A 83 -11.90 4.47 -10.83
C ARG A 83 -12.31 3.11 -10.25
N PRO A 84 -13.61 2.79 -10.17
CA PRO A 84 -14.07 1.55 -9.52
C PRO A 84 -13.62 0.29 -10.25
N ASN A 85 -13.42 0.37 -11.57
CA ASN A 85 -13.00 -0.74 -12.43
C ASN A 85 -11.66 -0.41 -13.11
N MET A 86 -10.66 0.00 -12.33
CA MET A 86 -9.32 0.28 -12.86
C MET A 86 -8.72 -0.98 -13.50
N TYR A 87 -8.98 -2.13 -12.89
CA TYR A 87 -8.61 -3.45 -13.37
C TYR A 87 -9.86 -4.32 -13.49
N GLY A 88 -10.02 -5.01 -14.62
CA GLY A 88 -11.11 -5.95 -14.84
C GLY A 88 -10.94 -7.24 -14.04
N LYS A 89 -11.98 -8.05 -13.95
CA LYS A 89 -11.92 -9.37 -13.32
C LYS A 89 -10.84 -10.26 -13.95
N GLY A 90 -10.10 -10.98 -13.11
CA GLY A 90 -8.99 -11.83 -13.53
C GLY A 90 -7.76 -11.05 -13.99
N SER A 91 -7.67 -9.75 -13.71
CA SER A 91 -6.47 -8.97 -14.06
C SER A 91 -5.25 -9.45 -13.28
N GLU A 92 -4.11 -9.37 -13.94
CA GLU A 92 -2.82 -9.75 -13.37
C GLU A 92 -1.81 -8.63 -13.57
N LEU A 93 -1.04 -8.37 -12.52
CA LEU A 93 0.14 -7.52 -12.56
C LEU A 93 1.35 -8.40 -12.36
N THR A 94 2.26 -8.37 -13.33
CA THR A 94 3.49 -9.16 -13.31
C THR A 94 4.72 -8.29 -13.45
N ALA A 95 5.85 -8.83 -12.98
CA ALA A 95 7.16 -8.30 -13.31
C ALA A 95 7.36 -8.27 -14.84
N ALA A 96 8.09 -7.28 -15.34
CA ALA A 96 8.42 -7.19 -16.76
C ALA A 96 9.12 -8.47 -17.24
N GLY A 97 8.59 -9.13 -18.27
CA GLY A 97 9.14 -10.36 -18.85
C GLY A 97 8.51 -11.68 -18.39
N VAL A 98 7.44 -11.64 -17.58
CA VAL A 98 6.67 -12.83 -17.16
C VAL A 98 5.36 -12.92 -17.94
N ASN A 99 5.17 -14.01 -18.71
CA ASN A 99 3.91 -14.33 -19.40
C ASN A 99 3.11 -15.37 -18.61
N VAL A 100 1.86 -15.04 -18.24
CA VAL A 100 0.98 -15.94 -17.47
C VAL A 100 0.05 -16.68 -18.43
N GLY A 101 0.44 -17.91 -18.74
CA GLY A 101 -0.33 -18.91 -19.51
C GLY A 101 0.30 -20.29 -19.36
N SER A 102 1.61 -20.29 -19.17
CA SER A 102 2.46 -21.28 -18.55
C SER A 102 3.70 -20.47 -18.21
N ILE A 103 4.22 -20.49 -16.98
CA ILE A 103 5.54 -19.89 -16.71
C ILE A 103 6.60 -20.81 -17.32
N ASN A 104 6.59 -20.91 -18.65
CA ASN A 104 7.72 -21.24 -19.49
C ASN A 104 8.32 -19.89 -19.91
N SER A 105 8.70 -19.07 -18.92
CA SER A 105 9.53 -17.92 -19.21
C SER A 105 10.95 -18.45 -19.35
N GLU A 106 11.48 -18.47 -20.58
CA GLU A 106 12.92 -18.29 -20.83
C GLU A 106 13.33 -16.85 -20.47
N SER A 107 12.89 -16.36 -19.31
CA SER A 107 13.33 -15.08 -18.80
C SER A 107 14.66 -15.31 -18.11
N SER A 108 15.69 -14.64 -18.60
CA SER A 108 16.97 -14.47 -17.88
C SER A 108 16.80 -13.73 -16.54
N CYS A 109 15.60 -13.26 -16.21
CA CYS A 109 15.22 -12.71 -14.92
C CYS A 109 15.04 -13.81 -13.88
N SER A 110 15.95 -13.81 -12.92
CA SER A 110 16.01 -14.76 -11.81
C SER A 110 15.03 -14.48 -10.67
N GLU A 111 14.32 -13.34 -10.71
CA GLU A 111 13.29 -12.97 -9.75
C GLU A 111 11.98 -12.67 -10.49
N ALA A 112 10.85 -13.04 -9.88
CA ALA A 112 9.53 -12.74 -10.43
C ALA A 112 8.54 -12.37 -9.32
N ALA A 113 7.53 -11.58 -9.68
CA ALA A 113 6.39 -11.28 -8.84
C ALA A 113 5.11 -11.28 -9.68
N VAL A 114 4.04 -11.78 -9.08
CA VAL A 114 2.70 -11.84 -9.66
C VAL A 114 1.69 -11.41 -8.61
N LEU A 115 0.79 -10.50 -9.00
CA LEU A 115 -0.42 -10.15 -8.29
C LEU A 115 -1.60 -10.46 -9.20
N ASN A 116 -2.40 -11.47 -8.83
CA ASN A 116 -3.65 -11.79 -9.49
C ASN A 116 -4.82 -11.18 -8.69
N MET A 117 -5.77 -10.56 -9.38
CA MET A 117 -6.96 -9.91 -8.80
C MET A 117 -8.22 -10.50 -9.44
N PRO A 118 -8.76 -11.61 -8.90
CA PRO A 118 -9.89 -12.31 -9.49
C PRO A 118 -11.13 -11.41 -9.69
N ASP A 119 -11.45 -10.57 -8.73
CA ASP A 119 -12.58 -9.63 -8.82
C ASP A 119 -12.21 -8.28 -9.46
N GLY A 120 -10.97 -8.12 -9.92
CA GLY A 120 -10.45 -6.85 -10.40
C GLY A 120 -10.06 -5.92 -9.26
N ALA A 121 -9.84 -4.64 -9.58
CA ALA A 121 -9.46 -3.65 -8.57
C ALA A 121 -9.93 -2.25 -8.92
N SER A 122 -10.21 -1.50 -7.86
CA SER A 122 -10.52 -0.09 -7.88
C SER A 122 -9.26 0.74 -7.63
N SER A 123 -9.28 2.00 -8.04
CA SER A 123 -8.20 2.96 -7.83
C SER A 123 -8.76 4.29 -7.31
N VAL A 124 -8.09 4.87 -6.31
CA VAL A 124 -8.42 6.17 -5.76
C VAL A 124 -7.13 6.98 -5.66
N ASP A 125 -7.08 8.11 -6.37
CA ASP A 125 -5.96 9.06 -6.29
C ASP A 125 -6.45 10.43 -5.82
N TYR A 126 -5.68 11.09 -4.96
CA TYR A 126 -5.89 12.50 -4.64
C TYR A 126 -5.05 13.40 -5.53
N ARG A 127 -5.68 14.25 -6.34
CA ARG A 127 -5.00 15.16 -7.28
C ARG A 127 -4.44 16.41 -6.60
N GLY A 128 -4.88 16.74 -5.38
CA GLY A 128 -4.44 17.91 -4.62
C GLY A 128 -3.05 17.78 -3.98
N LEU A 129 -2.12 17.09 -4.65
CA LEU A 129 -0.82 16.70 -4.09
C LEU A 129 0.01 17.89 -3.60
N GLY A 130 0.00 19.02 -4.30
CA GLY A 130 0.80 20.19 -3.89
C GLY A 130 0.52 20.64 -2.46
N LYS A 131 -0.76 20.76 -2.08
CA LYS A 131 -1.15 21.14 -0.71
C LYS A 131 -0.92 20.00 0.29
N LEU A 132 -1.23 18.77 -0.10
CA LEU A 132 -1.07 17.61 0.77
C LEU A 132 0.42 17.35 1.11
N CYS A 133 1.31 17.39 0.11
CA CYS A 133 2.74 17.26 0.30
C CYS A 133 3.32 18.43 1.11
N SER A 134 2.87 19.68 0.88
CA SER A 134 3.31 20.82 1.70
C SER A 134 2.94 20.64 3.17
N TYR A 135 1.74 20.13 3.43
CA TYR A 135 1.28 19.80 4.77
C TYR A 135 2.12 18.68 5.39
N ALA A 136 2.40 17.61 4.64
CA ALA A 136 3.26 16.51 5.11
C ALA A 136 4.68 16.99 5.43
N MET A 137 5.28 17.83 4.57
CA MET A 137 6.63 18.36 4.77
C MET A 137 6.72 19.24 6.03
N ARG A 138 5.68 20.05 6.30
CA ARG A 138 5.65 20.92 7.49
C ARG A 138 5.54 20.12 8.79
N ASN A 139 4.83 19.00 8.76
CA ASN A 139 4.57 18.18 9.93
C ASN A 139 5.50 16.96 10.05
N GLY A 140 6.31 16.66 9.04
CA GLY A 140 7.10 15.43 8.99
C GLY A 140 8.02 15.23 10.19
N GLU A 141 8.60 16.31 10.72
CA GLU A 141 9.42 16.25 11.92
C GLU A 141 8.60 15.90 13.18
N SER A 142 7.43 16.52 13.36
CA SER A 142 6.55 16.21 14.50
C SER A 142 5.99 14.79 14.42
N TRP A 143 5.68 14.32 13.20
CA TRP A 143 5.25 12.95 12.95
C TRP A 143 6.35 11.96 13.32
N TYR A 144 7.59 12.21 12.91
CA TYR A 144 8.72 11.35 13.24
C TYR A 144 8.99 11.32 14.75
N LYS A 145 8.91 12.47 15.44
CA LYS A 145 9.02 12.57 16.91
C LYS A 145 7.90 11.82 17.63
N PHE A 146 6.67 11.92 17.15
CA PHE A 146 5.53 11.18 17.71
C PHE A 146 5.71 9.67 17.53
N VAL A 147 5.99 9.23 16.29
CA VAL A 147 6.15 7.82 15.93
C VAL A 147 7.31 7.16 16.67
N ASN A 148 8.46 7.82 16.77
CA ASN A 148 9.66 7.22 17.35
C ASN A 148 9.91 7.59 18.81
N GLY A 149 9.44 8.74 19.26
CA GLY A 149 9.59 9.21 20.63
C GLY A 149 8.44 8.74 21.51
N GLU A 150 7.22 9.18 21.22
CA GLU A 150 6.05 8.91 22.06
C GLU A 150 5.56 7.45 21.91
N LEU A 151 5.45 6.96 20.68
CA LEU A 151 4.99 5.60 20.41
C LEU A 151 6.12 4.55 20.42
N GLY A 152 7.39 4.98 20.32
CA GLY A 152 8.54 4.07 20.35
C GLY A 152 8.60 3.03 19.21
N LEU A 153 7.97 3.32 18.06
CA LEU A 153 7.79 2.32 16.98
C LEU A 153 9.07 1.98 16.21
N GLY A 154 10.12 2.79 16.36
CA GLY A 154 11.43 2.57 15.74
C GLY A 154 11.36 2.53 14.21
N ALA A 155 10.55 3.42 13.61
CA ALA A 155 10.42 3.60 12.17
C ALA A 155 11.79 3.97 11.55
N PRO A 156 12.36 3.12 10.67
CA PRO A 156 13.59 3.45 9.97
C PRO A 156 13.47 4.73 9.13
N ASN A 157 14.58 5.43 8.92
CA ASN A 157 14.62 6.58 8.02
C ASN A 157 14.09 6.19 6.62
N GLY A 158 13.15 6.98 6.10
CA GLY A 158 12.53 6.75 4.79
C GLY A 158 11.43 5.67 4.76
N SER A 159 11.08 5.06 5.90
CA SER A 159 10.00 4.06 5.97
C SER A 159 8.60 4.66 6.24
N MET A 160 8.56 5.88 6.79
CA MET A 160 7.32 6.59 7.07
C MET A 160 6.77 7.21 5.78
N CYS A 161 5.49 6.96 5.51
CA CYS A 161 4.84 7.43 4.29
C CYS A 161 3.46 8.01 4.58
N LEU A 162 3.05 8.93 3.72
CA LEU A 162 1.70 9.47 3.63
C LEU A 162 1.04 8.90 2.38
N VAL A 163 -0.13 8.32 2.54
CA VAL A 163 -0.89 7.73 1.44
C VAL A 163 -1.58 8.85 0.65
N THR A 164 -1.29 8.93 -0.64
CA THR A 164 -1.87 9.91 -1.58
C THR A 164 -2.83 9.29 -2.58
N GLY A 165 -2.82 7.97 -2.67
CA GLY A 165 -3.71 7.15 -3.50
C GLY A 165 -3.54 5.68 -3.16
N CYS A 166 -4.47 4.84 -3.61
CA CYS A 166 -4.44 3.41 -3.42
C CYS A 166 -5.19 2.67 -4.52
N ASP A 167 -4.66 1.49 -4.88
CA ASP A 167 -5.39 0.49 -5.66
C ASP A 167 -5.86 -0.61 -4.69
N LYS A 168 -7.15 -0.99 -4.76
CA LYS A 168 -7.79 -1.92 -3.83
C LYS A 168 -8.51 -3.03 -4.58
N SER A 169 -8.28 -4.27 -4.16
CA SER A 169 -9.06 -5.44 -4.57
C SER A 169 -9.75 -6.06 -3.35
N THR A 170 -10.90 -6.71 -3.56
CA THR A 170 -11.57 -7.53 -2.54
C THR A 170 -11.00 -8.94 -2.47
N THR A 171 -10.39 -9.41 -3.56
CA THR A 171 -9.75 -10.72 -3.66
C THR A 171 -8.42 -10.59 -4.36
N TRP A 172 -7.37 -11.20 -3.82
CA TRP A 172 -6.05 -11.17 -4.43
C TRP A 172 -5.29 -12.44 -4.16
N ARG A 173 -4.30 -12.70 -5.01
CA ARG A 173 -3.27 -13.70 -4.76
C ARG A 173 -1.93 -13.12 -5.15
N ILE A 174 -0.98 -13.26 -4.23
CA ILE A 174 0.37 -12.76 -4.38
C ILE A 174 1.33 -13.94 -4.47
N ALA A 175 2.26 -13.87 -5.41
CA ALA A 175 3.38 -14.79 -5.49
C ALA A 175 4.67 -14.02 -5.80
N SER A 176 5.77 -14.45 -5.19
CA SER A 176 7.10 -13.93 -5.51
C SER A 176 8.11 -15.07 -5.51
N VAL A 177 8.97 -15.10 -6.52
CA VAL A 177 10.08 -16.04 -6.62
C VAL A 177 11.39 -15.28 -6.45
N PRO A 178 12.18 -15.58 -5.41
CA PRO A 178 13.51 -15.05 -5.25
C PRO A 178 14.50 -15.71 -6.22
N HIS A 179 15.67 -15.09 -6.37
CA HIS A 179 16.79 -15.64 -7.12
C HIS A 179 17.12 -17.07 -6.66
N GLY A 180 17.05 -18.04 -7.59
CA GLY A 180 17.42 -19.44 -7.36
C GLY A 180 18.05 -20.06 -8.60
N SER A 181 18.99 -20.99 -8.40
CA SER A 181 19.84 -21.59 -9.44
C SER A 181 19.14 -22.59 -10.38
N SER A 182 17.81 -22.69 -10.35
CA SER A 182 17.04 -23.70 -11.12
C SER A 182 15.71 -23.13 -11.61
N SER A 183 15.22 -23.65 -12.74
CA SER A 183 13.90 -23.31 -13.31
C SER A 183 12.81 -23.40 -12.24
N ASN A 184 12.23 -22.26 -11.88
CA ASN A 184 11.15 -22.16 -10.92
C ASN A 184 9.84 -21.93 -11.69
N THR A 185 9.01 -22.97 -11.80
CA THR A 185 7.64 -22.84 -12.31
C THR A 185 6.72 -22.48 -11.16
N ILE A 186 6.09 -21.30 -11.20
CA ILE A 186 5.00 -20.96 -10.27
C ILE A 186 3.69 -21.35 -10.94
N ALA A 187 2.98 -22.32 -10.36
CA ALA A 187 1.59 -22.60 -10.71
C ALA A 187 0.69 -22.01 -9.62
N LEU A 188 -0.14 -21.04 -9.99
CA LEU A 188 -1.20 -20.52 -9.12
C LEU A 188 -2.51 -21.21 -9.54
N SER A 189 -2.90 -22.29 -8.88
CA SER A 189 -4.20 -22.94 -9.14
C SER A 189 -5.27 -22.41 -8.19
N PHE A 190 -6.49 -22.24 -8.69
CA PHE A 190 -7.67 -22.02 -7.86
C PHE A 190 -8.46 -23.32 -7.79
N THR A 191 -8.94 -23.65 -6.59
CA THR A 191 -10.12 -24.50 -6.43
C THR A 191 -11.26 -23.54 -6.16
N ALA A 192 -12.28 -23.58 -7.02
CA ALA A 192 -13.49 -22.76 -6.90
C ALA A 192 -14.30 -23.16 -5.67
#